data_AF-A0AAU6WNU8-F1
#
_entry.id   AF-A0AAU6WNU8-F1
#
_cell.length_a   1.000
_cell.length_b   1.000
_cell.length_c   1.000
_cell.angle_alpha   90.00
_cell.angle_beta   90.00
_cell.angle_gamma   90.00
#
_symmetry.space_group_name_H-M   'P 1'
#
loop_
_entity.id
_entity.type
_entity.pdbx_description
1 polymer ?
#
loop_
_entity_poly.entity_id
_entity_poly.type
_entity_poly.pdbx_seq_one_letter_code
_entity_poly.pdbx_strand_id
1 'polypeptide(L)'
;MNTPLNTILNWFKTGEIPTEAQFEATFLAFFHKDDPIPRENIKGLKEILQSFVDAGAFQEHLKDPEAHSGYLALLNAGNLTSTNVSSWKNKLGIASMATTDSSDQTGNTYTKIQINGFVDALKNTDKELALKIEDISKILLSNDLSLDELQEIVDFIKKAGMILKL
;
A
#
# COMPACT_ATOMS: atom_id res chain seq x y z
N MET A 1 -54.00 4.44 43.59
CA MET A 1 -53.00 5.52 43.73
C MET A 1 -52.29 5.30 45.05
N ASN A 2 -50.96 5.35 45.08
CA ASN A 2 -50.18 5.15 46.30
C ASN A 2 -50.16 6.44 47.13
N THR A 3 -50.04 6.31 48.46
CA THR A 3 -49.98 7.46 49.36
C THR A 3 -48.63 8.19 49.22
N PRO A 4 -48.59 9.51 48.98
CA PRO A 4 -47.33 10.26 48.90
C PRO A 4 -46.52 10.19 50.21
N LEU A 5 -45.20 10.06 50.12
CA LEU A 5 -44.30 9.99 51.28
C LEU A 5 -44.51 11.15 52.27
N ASN A 6 -44.71 12.37 51.76
CA ASN A 6 -44.93 13.54 52.61
C ASN A 6 -46.24 13.44 53.41
N THR A 7 -47.28 12.79 52.88
CA THR A 7 -48.53 12.53 53.59
C THR A 7 -48.29 11.54 54.73
N ILE A 8 -47.57 10.44 54.46
CA ILE A 8 -47.20 9.43 55.46
C ILE A 8 -46.37 10.07 56.60
N LEU A 9 -45.38 10.89 56.24
CA LEU A 9 -44.55 11.61 57.20
C LEU A 9 -45.34 12.63 58.02
N ASN A 10 -46.40 13.23 57.46
CA ASN A 10 -47.24 14.17 58.17
C ASN A 10 -48.08 13.48 59.25
N TRP A 11 -48.72 12.35 58.94
CA TRP A 11 -49.47 11.57 59.92
C TRP A 11 -48.64 11.23 61.15
N PHE A 12 -47.38 10.82 60.94
CA PHE A 12 -46.44 10.57 62.03
C PHE A 12 -46.13 11.82 62.86
N LYS A 13 -45.97 12.99 62.22
CA LYS A 13 -45.66 14.25 62.90
C LYS A 13 -46.83 14.79 63.72
N THR A 14 -48.05 14.69 63.20
CA THR A 14 -49.25 15.27 63.82
C THR A 14 -49.99 14.30 64.74
N GLY A 15 -49.63 13.01 64.70
CA GLY A 15 -50.34 11.95 65.43
C GLY A 15 -51.68 11.58 64.80
N GLU A 16 -51.90 11.93 63.52
CA GLU A 16 -53.09 11.51 62.79
C GLU A 16 -53.04 10.00 62.50
N ILE A 17 -54.16 9.32 62.72
CA ILE A 17 -54.29 7.88 62.48
C ILE A 17 -54.86 7.68 61.07
N PRO A 18 -54.14 7.01 60.15
CA PRO A 18 -54.66 6.72 58.82
C PRO A 18 -55.83 5.73 58.87
N THR A 19 -56.71 5.79 57.87
CA THR A 19 -57.72 4.75 57.64
C THR A 19 -57.06 3.43 57.22
N GLU A 20 -57.80 2.32 57.29
CA GLU A 20 -57.32 1.01 56.82
C GLU A 20 -56.82 1.07 55.37
N ALA A 21 -57.59 1.67 54.46
CA ALA A 21 -57.20 1.83 53.07
C ALA A 21 -55.93 2.71 52.91
N GLN A 22 -55.78 3.75 53.73
CA GLN A 22 -54.59 4.61 53.74
C GLN A 22 -53.35 3.88 54.28
N PHE A 23 -53.55 3.02 55.29
CA PHE A 23 -52.50 2.17 55.85
C PHE A 23 -52.03 1.14 54.81
N GLU A 24 -52.95 0.42 54.16
CA GLU A 24 -52.61 -0.52 53.09
C GLU A 24 -51.86 0.17 51.94
N ALA A 25 -52.37 1.31 51.47
CA ALA A 25 -51.75 2.10 50.40
C ALA A 25 -50.35 2.65 50.76
N THR A 26 -49.99 2.70 52.05
CA THR A 26 -48.65 3.07 52.51
C THR A 26 -47.64 1.97 52.17
N PHE A 27 -47.96 0.71 52.42
CA PHE A 27 -47.04 -0.39 52.11
C PHE A 27 -46.93 -0.65 50.60
N LEU A 28 -48.02 -0.46 49.87
CA LEU A 28 -48.02 -0.52 48.39
C LEU A 28 -47.22 0.61 47.73
N ALA A 29 -46.83 1.66 48.47
CA ALA A 29 -46.00 2.75 47.95
C ALA A 29 -44.51 2.38 47.82
N PHE A 30 -44.07 1.30 48.44
CA PHE A 30 -42.69 0.84 48.45
C PHE A 30 -42.54 -0.50 47.72
N PHE A 31 -41.36 -0.78 47.17
CA PHE A 31 -41.02 -2.12 46.67
C PHE A 31 -40.51 -2.96 47.83
N HIS A 32 -41.03 -4.18 48.00
CA HIS A 32 -40.47 -5.14 48.95
C HIS A 32 -39.18 -5.75 48.39
N LYS A 33 -38.31 -6.24 49.27
CA LYS A 33 -37.00 -6.80 48.87
C LYS A 33 -37.12 -8.03 47.97
N ASP A 34 -38.22 -8.75 48.12
CA ASP A 34 -38.49 -9.98 47.37
C ASP A 34 -39.27 -9.70 46.07
N ASP A 35 -39.70 -8.45 45.86
CA ASP A 35 -40.44 -8.07 44.66
C ASP A 35 -39.51 -7.57 43.55
N PRO A 36 -39.74 -7.97 42.29
CA PRO A 36 -39.00 -7.43 41.16
C PRO A 36 -39.36 -5.95 40.96
N ILE A 37 -38.34 -5.10 40.79
CA ILE A 37 -38.51 -3.68 40.45
C ILE A 37 -38.80 -3.57 38.94
N PRO A 38 -39.94 -3.01 38.52
CA PRO A 38 -40.25 -2.84 37.11
C PRO A 38 -39.28 -1.86 36.44
N ARG A 39 -38.83 -2.22 35.23
CA ARG A 39 -37.79 -1.49 34.48
C ARG A 39 -38.21 -0.05 34.18
N GLU A 40 -39.49 0.12 33.88
CA GLU A 40 -40.15 1.40 33.59
C GLU A 40 -40.12 2.38 34.77
N ASN A 41 -39.94 1.89 36.00
CA ASN A 41 -39.90 2.72 37.21
C ASN A 41 -38.47 3.18 37.56
N ILE A 42 -37.45 2.71 36.82
CA ILE A 42 -36.06 3.10 37.04
C ILE A 42 -35.74 4.30 36.16
N LYS A 43 -35.75 5.49 36.78
CA LYS A 43 -35.40 6.76 36.12
C LYS A 43 -34.01 6.67 35.48
N GLY A 44 -33.90 7.05 34.20
CA GLY A 44 -32.62 7.05 33.48
C GLY A 44 -32.23 5.71 32.84
N LEU A 45 -32.92 4.60 33.16
CA LEU A 45 -32.56 3.29 32.64
C LEU A 45 -32.72 3.21 31.12
N LYS A 46 -33.80 3.79 30.59
CA LYS A 46 -34.08 3.78 29.15
C LYS A 46 -33.03 4.57 28.38
N GLU A 47 -32.66 5.74 28.89
CA GLU A 47 -31.66 6.64 28.30
C GLU A 47 -30.28 5.98 28.28
N ILE A 48 -29.91 5.31 29.37
CA ILE A 48 -28.66 4.54 29.45
C ILE A 48 -28.66 3.40 28.44
N LEU A 49 -29.74 2.61 28.37
CA LEU A 49 -29.83 1.48 27.43
C LEU A 49 -29.77 1.94 25.97
N GLN A 50 -30.33 3.12 25.64
CA GLN A 50 -30.23 3.72 24.31
C GLN A 50 -28.83 4.20 23.94
N SER A 51 -27.92 4.36 24.91
CA SER A 51 -26.52 4.70 24.63
C SER A 51 -25.66 3.52 24.22
N PHE A 52 -26.15 2.29 24.43
CA PHE A 52 -25.48 1.07 24.00
C PHE A 52 -25.94 0.66 22.61
N VAL A 53 -25.03 0.10 21.83
CA VAL A 53 -25.38 -0.60 20.59
C VAL A 53 -26.11 -1.90 20.93
N ASP A 54 -27.12 -2.24 20.12
CA ASP A 54 -27.81 -3.52 20.25
C ASP A 54 -26.84 -4.69 20.03
N ALA A 55 -27.08 -5.80 20.74
CA ALA A 55 -26.22 -6.98 20.66
C ALA A 55 -26.19 -7.58 19.24
N GLY A 56 -27.32 -7.55 18.52
CA GLY A 56 -27.40 -7.99 17.13
C GLY A 56 -26.57 -7.09 16.22
N ALA A 57 -26.74 -5.77 16.32
CA ALA A 57 -25.96 -4.80 15.56
C ALA A 57 -24.44 -4.93 15.81
N PHE A 58 -24.03 -5.19 17.06
CA PHE A 58 -22.64 -5.47 17.39
C PHE A 58 -22.14 -6.77 16.73
N GLN A 59 -22.95 -7.84 16.76
CA GLN A 59 -22.57 -9.11 16.12
C GLN A 59 -22.50 -9.01 14.59
N GLU A 60 -23.36 -8.19 13.96
CA GLU A 60 -23.30 -7.89 12.54
C GLU A 60 -22.02 -7.13 12.20
N HIS A 61 -21.68 -6.09 12.97
CA HIS A 61 -20.45 -5.33 12.82
C HIS A 61 -19.18 -6.21 12.91
N LEU A 62 -19.14 -7.17 13.84
CA LEU A 62 -18.00 -8.11 13.97
C LEU A 62 -17.81 -9.02 12.75
N LYS A 63 -18.88 -9.29 12.00
CA LYS A 63 -18.86 -10.18 10.83
C LYS A 63 -18.73 -9.43 9.52
N ASP A 64 -18.96 -8.13 9.52
CA ASP A 64 -18.87 -7.29 8.35
C ASP A 64 -17.39 -7.04 7.99
N PRO A 65 -16.90 -7.60 6.87
CA PRO A 65 -15.52 -7.39 6.44
C PRO A 65 -15.23 -5.94 6.04
N GLU A 66 -16.26 -5.13 5.79
CA GLU A 66 -16.15 -3.74 5.35
C GLU A 66 -16.44 -2.72 6.46
N ALA A 67 -16.71 -3.16 7.69
CA ALA A 67 -17.08 -2.33 8.83
C ALA A 67 -16.13 -1.13 9.08
N HIS A 68 -14.86 -1.28 8.70
CA HIS A 68 -13.81 -0.26 8.86
C HIS A 68 -13.16 0.16 7.53
N SER A 69 -13.76 -0.17 6.39
CA SER A 69 -13.20 0.07 5.04
C SER A 69 -12.95 1.55 4.71
N GLY A 70 -13.60 2.49 5.41
CA GLY A 70 -13.35 3.93 5.27
C GLY A 70 -12.05 4.42 5.91
N TYR A 71 -11.47 3.68 6.85
CA TYR A 71 -10.28 4.09 7.62
C TYR A 71 -9.13 3.08 7.56
N LEU A 72 -9.45 1.79 7.39
CA LEU A 72 -8.49 0.69 7.31
C LEU A 72 -8.51 0.09 5.92
N ALA A 73 -7.38 -0.48 5.50
CA ALA A 73 -7.37 -1.31 4.30
C ALA A 73 -8.06 -2.64 4.55
N LEU A 74 -8.85 -3.08 3.57
CA LEU A 74 -9.36 -4.43 3.52
C LEU A 74 -8.19 -5.42 3.39
N LEU A 75 -8.42 -6.67 3.78
CA LEU A 75 -7.42 -7.74 3.70
C LEU A 75 -6.88 -7.91 2.26
N ASN A 76 -7.76 -7.77 1.27
CA ASN A 76 -7.42 -7.85 -0.15
C ASN A 76 -6.97 -6.50 -0.75
N ALA A 77 -6.89 -5.44 0.06
CA ALA A 77 -6.57 -4.07 -0.33
C ALA A 77 -7.48 -3.47 -1.42
N GLY A 78 -8.66 -4.06 -1.67
CA GLY A 78 -9.57 -3.63 -2.74
C GLY A 78 -10.12 -2.21 -2.58
N ASN A 79 -10.11 -1.67 -1.36
CA ASN A 79 -10.52 -0.30 -1.05
C ASN A 79 -9.40 0.75 -1.19
N LEU A 80 -8.18 0.36 -1.58
CA LEU A 80 -7.08 1.30 -1.73
C LEU A 80 -7.12 2.02 -3.09
N THR A 81 -6.97 3.35 -3.04
CA THR A 81 -6.75 4.17 -4.25
C THR A 81 -5.28 4.22 -4.65
N SER A 82 -4.99 4.67 -5.87
CA SER A 82 -3.62 4.91 -6.34
C SER A 82 -2.84 5.89 -5.45
N THR A 83 -3.52 6.87 -4.86
CA THR A 83 -2.96 7.81 -3.89
C THR A 83 -2.56 7.12 -2.59
N ASN A 84 -3.39 6.21 -2.07
CA ASN A 84 -3.06 5.43 -0.88
C ASN A 84 -1.82 4.57 -1.14
N VAL A 85 -1.81 3.83 -2.25
CA VAL A 85 -0.69 2.97 -2.65
C VAL A 85 0.60 3.78 -2.78
N SER A 86 0.56 4.95 -3.42
CA SER A 86 1.75 5.80 -3.59
C SER A 86 2.27 6.35 -2.26
N SER A 87 1.38 6.80 -1.39
CA SER A 87 1.73 7.29 -0.06
C SER A 87 2.35 6.19 0.80
N TRP A 88 1.79 4.98 0.73
CA TRP A 88 2.32 3.81 1.44
C TRP A 88 3.67 3.38 0.91
N LYS A 89 3.85 3.35 -0.41
CA LYS A 89 5.16 3.08 -1.04
C LYS A 89 6.23 4.03 -0.51
N ASN A 90 5.91 5.32 -0.37
CA ASN A 90 6.82 6.30 0.19
C ASN A 90 7.10 6.04 1.68
N LYS A 91 6.06 5.89 2.51
CA LYS A 91 6.20 5.67 3.96
C LYS A 91 6.95 4.38 4.32
N LEU A 92 6.75 3.31 3.56
CA LEU A 92 7.43 2.04 3.76
C LEU A 92 8.85 2.04 3.19
N GLY A 93 9.29 3.13 2.54
CA GLY A 93 10.60 3.22 1.92
C GLY A 93 10.78 2.34 0.68
N ILE A 94 9.68 1.85 0.09
CA ILE A 94 9.71 0.92 -1.05
C ILE A 94 9.46 1.60 -2.40
N ALA A 95 9.34 2.94 -2.43
CA ALA A 95 9.06 3.71 -3.64
C ALA A 95 10.09 3.48 -4.76
N SER A 96 11.32 3.11 -4.40
CA SER A 96 12.45 2.92 -5.33
C SER A 96 12.96 1.48 -5.38
N MET A 97 12.18 0.49 -4.93
CA MET A 97 12.62 -0.89 -5.04
C MET A 97 12.68 -1.34 -6.51
N ALA A 98 13.72 -2.12 -6.82
CA ALA A 98 13.83 -2.84 -8.06
C ALA A 98 12.78 -3.95 -8.10
N THR A 99 11.91 -3.91 -9.11
CA THR A 99 11.00 -4.99 -9.45
C THR A 99 11.44 -5.59 -10.78
N THR A 100 11.50 -6.91 -10.85
CA THR A 100 11.59 -7.64 -12.12
C THR A 100 10.17 -7.87 -12.65
N ASP A 101 10.07 -8.15 -13.95
CA ASP A 101 8.80 -8.53 -14.58
C ASP A 101 8.09 -9.66 -13.80
N SER A 102 6.78 -9.50 -13.60
CA SER A 102 5.87 -10.57 -13.20
C SER A 102 5.05 -11.03 -14.42
N SER A 103 4.17 -12.03 -14.27
CA SER A 103 3.31 -12.52 -15.36
C SER A 103 2.53 -11.41 -16.07
N ASP A 104 2.12 -10.38 -15.33
CA ASP A 104 1.14 -9.39 -15.77
C ASP A 104 1.68 -7.94 -15.71
N GLN A 105 2.89 -7.71 -15.21
CA GLN A 105 3.49 -6.37 -15.10
C GLN A 105 4.97 -6.38 -15.46
N THR A 106 5.36 -5.46 -16.33
CA THR A 106 6.76 -5.16 -16.61
C THR A 106 7.37 -4.45 -15.39
N GLY A 107 8.48 -4.99 -14.88
CA GLY A 107 9.27 -4.42 -13.80
C GLY A 107 10.06 -3.19 -14.26
N ASN A 108 10.71 -2.53 -13.30
CA ASN A 108 11.61 -1.41 -13.58
C ASN A 108 13.08 -1.84 -13.72
N THR A 109 13.37 -3.14 -13.59
CA THR A 109 14.71 -3.72 -13.73
C THR A 109 14.71 -4.98 -14.60
N TYR A 110 15.83 -5.22 -15.30
CA TYR A 110 16.01 -6.39 -16.15
C TYR A 110 16.40 -7.63 -15.35
N THR A 111 15.89 -8.79 -15.78
CA THR A 111 16.31 -10.11 -15.28
C THR A 111 17.75 -10.44 -15.71
N LYS A 112 18.40 -11.36 -14.99
CA LYS A 112 19.75 -11.87 -15.37
C LYS A 112 19.77 -12.44 -16.79
N ILE A 113 18.67 -13.06 -17.24
CA ILE A 113 18.57 -13.64 -18.58
C ILE A 113 18.57 -12.53 -19.63
N GLN A 114 17.76 -11.48 -19.46
CA GLN A 114 17.73 -10.33 -20.36
C GLN A 114 19.09 -9.63 -20.41
N ILE A 115 19.72 -9.42 -19.25
CA ILE A 115 21.07 -8.82 -19.17
C ILE A 115 22.09 -9.68 -19.93
N ASN A 116 22.09 -11.00 -19.72
CA ASN A 116 22.98 -11.90 -20.44
C ASN A 116 22.74 -11.84 -21.95
N GLY A 117 21.49 -11.79 -22.40
CA GLY A 117 21.14 -11.61 -23.81
C GLY A 117 21.72 -10.32 -24.40
N PHE A 118 21.62 -9.20 -23.69
CA PHE A 118 22.23 -7.93 -24.13
C PHE A 118 23.76 -8.03 -24.18
N VAL A 119 24.38 -8.64 -23.16
CA VAL A 119 25.84 -8.83 -23.09
C VAL A 119 26.32 -9.73 -24.23
N ASP A 120 25.59 -10.80 -24.56
CA ASP A 120 25.96 -11.72 -25.63
C ASP A 120 25.82 -11.05 -27.01
N ALA A 121 24.77 -10.24 -27.22
CA ALA A 121 24.63 -9.43 -28.43
C ALA A 121 25.79 -8.43 -28.61
N LEU A 122 26.23 -7.78 -27.51
CA LEU A 122 27.39 -6.90 -27.51
C LEU A 122 28.68 -7.67 -27.83
N LYS A 123 28.90 -8.82 -27.18
CA LYS A 123 30.08 -9.68 -27.44
C LYS A 123 30.16 -10.16 -28.89
N ASN A 124 29.02 -10.50 -29.50
CA ASN A 124 28.99 -10.94 -30.89
C ASN A 124 29.33 -9.79 -31.84
N THR A 125 28.75 -8.61 -31.62
CA THR A 125 29.08 -7.40 -32.39
C THR A 125 30.56 -7.03 -32.28
N ASP A 126 31.14 -7.13 -31.07
CA ASP A 126 32.56 -6.86 -30.82
C ASP A 126 33.48 -7.83 -31.59
N LYS A 127 33.14 -9.13 -31.61
CA LYS A 127 33.87 -10.12 -32.43
C LYS A 127 33.81 -9.79 -33.92
N GLU A 128 32.63 -9.43 -34.44
CA GLU A 128 32.49 -9.04 -35.85
C GLU A 128 33.32 -7.79 -36.19
N LEU A 129 33.35 -6.80 -35.29
CA LEU A 129 34.15 -5.60 -35.45
C LEU A 129 35.66 -5.93 -35.45
N ALA A 130 36.11 -6.78 -34.53
CA ALA A 130 37.50 -7.22 -34.46
C ALA A 130 37.95 -7.90 -35.76
N LEU A 131 37.11 -8.78 -36.34
CA LEU A 131 37.39 -9.41 -37.63
C LEU A 131 37.54 -8.39 -38.76
N LYS A 132 36.63 -7.40 -38.83
CA LYS A 132 36.71 -6.33 -39.84
C LYS A 132 37.97 -5.47 -39.68
N ILE A 133 38.38 -5.18 -38.46
CA ILE A 133 39.63 -4.44 -38.18
C ILE A 133 40.84 -5.26 -38.62
N GLU A 134 40.83 -6.57 -38.37
CA GLU A 134 41.89 -7.47 -38.82
C GLU A 134 41.99 -7.48 -40.35
N ASP A 135 40.86 -7.57 -41.05
CA ASP A 135 40.82 -7.54 -42.52
C ASP A 135 41.34 -6.22 -43.10
N ILE A 136 40.94 -5.08 -42.51
CA ILE A 136 41.46 -3.77 -42.90
C ILE A 136 42.98 -3.70 -42.64
N SER A 137 43.43 -4.20 -41.49
CA SER A 137 44.85 -4.20 -41.14
C SER A 137 45.68 -5.02 -42.12
N LYS A 138 45.16 -6.17 -42.59
CA LYS A 138 45.79 -6.97 -43.65
C LYS A 138 45.90 -6.20 -44.97
N ILE A 139 44.86 -5.47 -45.36
CA ILE A 139 44.88 -4.63 -46.58
C ILE A 139 45.91 -3.50 -46.45
N LEU A 140 46.02 -2.86 -45.29
CA LEU A 140 46.96 -1.77 -45.07
C LEU A 140 48.42 -2.24 -44.94
N LEU A 141 48.64 -3.46 -44.45
CA LEU A 141 49.97 -4.07 -44.29
C LEU A 141 50.44 -4.84 -45.53
N SER A 142 49.56 -5.13 -46.50
CA SER A 142 50.02 -5.73 -47.74
C SER A 142 50.89 -4.69 -48.45
N ASN A 143 52.22 -4.91 -48.42
CA ASN A 143 53.17 -4.12 -49.21
C ASN A 143 52.66 -4.10 -50.65
N ASP A 144 52.22 -2.93 -51.10
CA ASP A 144 51.83 -2.77 -52.50
C ASP A 144 53.11 -2.67 -53.32
N LEU A 145 53.67 -3.85 -53.66
CA LEU A 145 54.87 -3.98 -54.48
C LEU A 145 54.75 -3.14 -55.77
N SER A 146 53.54 -2.96 -56.30
CA SER A 146 53.33 -2.17 -57.51
C SER A 146 53.54 -0.67 -57.28
N LEU A 147 53.19 -0.17 -56.09
CA LEU A 147 53.42 1.23 -55.71
C LEU A 147 54.91 1.47 -55.43
N ASP A 148 55.57 0.52 -54.75
CA ASP A 148 57.01 0.59 -54.46
C ASP A 148 57.84 0.55 -55.76
N GLU A 149 57.50 -0.33 -56.70
CA GLU A 149 58.15 -0.41 -58.02
C GLU A 149 57.93 0.86 -58.86
N LEU A 150 56.72 1.43 -58.84
CA LEU A 150 56.45 2.71 -59.50
C LEU A 150 57.26 3.86 -58.87
N GLN A 151 57.40 3.86 -57.55
CA GLN A 151 58.20 4.85 -56.83
C GLN A 151 59.69 4.73 -57.19
N GLU A 152 60.23 3.52 -57.30
CA GLU A 152 61.59 3.29 -57.80
C GLU A 152 61.79 3.82 -59.23
N ILE A 153 60.84 3.57 -60.13
CA ILE A 153 60.89 4.08 -61.51
C ILE A 153 60.84 5.62 -61.52
N VAL A 154 59.96 6.22 -60.73
CA VAL A 154 59.86 7.69 -60.61
C VAL A 154 61.16 8.29 -60.10
N ASP A 155 61.77 7.70 -59.08
CA ASP A 155 63.03 8.19 -58.53
C ASP A 155 64.20 8.00 -59.51
N PHE A 156 64.20 6.91 -60.29
CA PHE A 156 65.13 6.72 -61.39
C PHE A 156 64.98 7.82 -62.45
N ILE A 157 63.76 8.14 -62.90
CA ILE A 157 63.50 9.19 -63.89
C ILE A 157 63.95 10.57 -63.35
N LYS A 158 63.63 10.89 -62.09
CA LYS A 158 64.07 12.14 -61.46
C LYS A 158 65.60 12.25 -61.45
N LYS A 159 66.30 11.16 -61.08
CA LYS A 159 67.77 11.11 -61.06
C LYS A 159 68.36 11.25 -62.47
N ALA A 160 67.81 10.57 -63.47
CA ALA A 160 68.25 10.67 -64.86
C ALA A 160 68.01 12.08 -65.46
N GLY A 161 66.85 12.69 -65.17
CA GLY A 161 66.54 14.07 -65.58
C GLY A 161 67.43 15.11 -64.89
N MET A 162 67.95 14.82 -63.69
CA MET A 162 68.93 15.65 -62.99
C MET A 162 70.33 15.54 -63.62
N ILE A 163 70.70 14.38 -64.15
CA ILE A 163 71.99 14.13 -64.83
C ILE A 163 72.03 14.80 -66.21
N LEU A 164 70.88 15.00 -66.88
CA LEU A 164 70.79 15.67 -68.19
C LEU A 164 70.80 17.22 -68.13
N LYS A 165 70.89 17.83 -66.94
CA LYS A 165 70.90 19.29 -66.75
C LYS A 165 72.30 19.89 -66.48
N LEU A 166 73.38 19.14 -66.74
CA LEU A 166 74.77 19.62 -66.75
C LEU A 166 75.23 19.90 -68.19
#